data_AF-A0A7J2X185-F1
#
_entry.id   AF-A0A7J2X185-F1
#
_cell.length_a   1.000
_cell.length_b   1.000
_cell.length_c   1.000
_cell.angle_alpha   90.00
_cell.angle_beta   90.00
_cell.angle_gamma   90.00
#
_symmetry.space_group_name_H-M   'P 1'
#
loop_
_entity.id
_entity.type
_entity.pdbx_description
1 polymer ?
#
loop_
_entity_poly.entity_id
_entity_poly.type
_entity_poly.pdbx_seq_one_letter_code
_entity_poly.pdbx_strand_id
1 'polypeptide(L)'
;MSNPIIKVDIKYRDLEVSLEGEVDEVYRQVIKWFNKILPAIDIAEKLILDIDFERLASKLEKYINISRDGEIVLKPLSDKLSLHNKLLLILAMFKLLEFIGKRPSSATLSELSHLLNASAKTISSRLSELKSMGYIERIRENKNVKYKISLRGLLYIEDKI
;
A
#
# COMPACT_ATOMS: atom_id res chain seq x y z
N MET A 1 -44.77 -27.75 -25.61
CA MET A 1 -44.42 -26.34 -25.85
C MET A 1 -43.16 -26.07 -25.05
N SER A 2 -42.09 -25.58 -25.68
CA SER A 2 -40.88 -25.22 -24.95
C SER A 2 -41.17 -24.03 -24.04
N ASN A 3 -40.74 -24.09 -22.78
CA ASN A 3 -40.89 -22.96 -21.87
C ASN A 3 -40.15 -21.73 -22.43
N PRO A 4 -40.72 -20.52 -22.32
CA PRO A 4 -40.04 -19.31 -22.76
C PRO A 4 -38.77 -19.09 -21.92
N ILE A 5 -37.65 -18.93 -22.61
CA ILE A 5 -36.36 -18.61 -22.02
C ILE A 5 -36.25 -17.09 -21.93
N ILE A 6 -35.77 -16.60 -20.79
CA ILE A 6 -35.48 -15.19 -20.58
C ILE A 6 -33.99 -14.99 -20.31
N LYS A 7 -33.50 -13.81 -20.68
CA LYS A 7 -32.14 -13.37 -20.41
C LYS A 7 -32.17 -12.06 -19.63
N VAL A 8 -31.34 -11.96 -18.60
CA VAL A 8 -31.16 -10.77 -17.77
C VAL A 8 -29.68 -10.46 -17.68
N ASP A 9 -29.31 -9.25 -18.10
CA ASP A 9 -27.97 -8.71 -17.96
C ASP A 9 -27.96 -7.69 -16.82
N ILE A 10 -27.15 -7.93 -15.80
CA ILE A 10 -26.99 -7.04 -14.65
C ILE A 10 -25.58 -6.45 -14.72
N LYS A 11 -25.52 -5.11 -14.78
CA LYS A 11 -24.27 -4.36 -14.68
C LYS A 11 -24.26 -3.50 -13.42
N TYR A 12 -23.25 -3.69 -12.58
CA TYR A 12 -23.07 -2.95 -11.35
C TYR A 12 -21.59 -2.65 -11.11
N ARG A 13 -21.19 -1.38 -11.20
CA ARG A 13 -19.78 -0.97 -11.20
C ARG A 13 -19.00 -1.76 -12.29
N ASP A 14 -17.97 -2.49 -11.87
CA ASP A 14 -17.10 -3.28 -12.75
C ASP A 14 -17.61 -4.73 -12.92
N LEU A 15 -18.77 -5.06 -12.36
CA LEU A 15 -19.37 -6.39 -12.47
C LEU A 15 -20.41 -6.43 -13.57
N GLU A 16 -20.29 -7.44 -14.42
CA GLU A 16 -21.28 -7.81 -15.42
C GLU A 16 -21.64 -9.27 -15.19
N VAL A 17 -22.93 -9.56 -15.02
CA VAL A 17 -23.45 -10.94 -14.98
C VAL A 17 -24.61 -11.07 -15.96
N SER A 18 -24.58 -12.15 -16.73
CA SER A 18 -25.60 -12.51 -17.68
C SER A 18 -26.25 -13.81 -17.23
N LEU A 19 -27.57 -13.78 -16.99
CA LEU A 19 -28.35 -14.91 -16.51
C LEU A 19 -29.38 -15.27 -17.59
N GLU A 20 -29.36 -16.50 -18.07
CA GLU A 20 -30.25 -16.97 -19.13
C GLU A 20 -30.85 -18.32 -18.75
N GLY A 21 -32.16 -18.49 -18.91
CA GLY A 21 -32.87 -19.72 -18.52
C GLY A 21 -34.38 -19.53 -18.41
N GLU A 22 -35.05 -20.48 -17.78
CA GLU A 22 -36.49 -20.36 -17.51
C GLU A 22 -36.79 -19.23 -16.51
N VAL A 23 -37.99 -18.65 -16.61
CA VAL A 23 -38.42 -17.49 -15.83
C VAL A 23 -38.18 -17.66 -14.32
N ASP A 24 -38.64 -18.77 -13.75
CA ASP A 24 -38.53 -19.04 -12.31
C ASP A 24 -37.07 -19.25 -11.87
N GLU A 25 -36.24 -19.79 -12.74
CA GLU A 25 -34.83 -20.01 -12.46
C GLU A 25 -34.07 -18.68 -12.47
N VAL A 26 -34.22 -17.90 -13.54
CA VAL A 26 -33.60 -16.58 -13.66
C VAL A 26 -34.06 -15.66 -12.55
N TYR A 27 -35.35 -15.67 -12.18
CA TYR A 27 -35.87 -14.93 -11.03
C TYR A 27 -35.14 -15.29 -9.73
N ARG A 28 -35.02 -16.59 -9.40
CA ARG A 28 -34.29 -17.03 -8.20
C ARG A 28 -32.82 -16.61 -8.23
N GLN A 29 -32.18 -16.69 -9.39
CA GLN A 29 -30.77 -16.30 -9.55
C GLN A 29 -30.58 -14.78 -9.37
N VAL A 30 -31.46 -13.96 -9.94
CA VAL A 30 -31.47 -12.50 -9.77
C VAL A 30 -31.67 -12.12 -8.30
N ILE A 31 -32.67 -12.70 -7.62
CA ILE A 31 -32.93 -12.44 -6.20
C ILE A 31 -31.74 -12.89 -5.33
N LYS A 32 -31.13 -14.04 -5.63
CA LYS A 32 -29.91 -14.50 -4.94
C LYS A 32 -28.75 -13.54 -5.14
N TRP A 33 -28.58 -13.01 -6.35
CA TRP A 33 -27.53 -12.06 -6.67
C TRP A 33 -27.66 -10.79 -5.82
N PHE A 34 -28.85 -10.19 -5.78
CA PHE A 34 -29.09 -8.99 -4.95
C PHE A 34 -29.00 -9.25 -3.45
N ASN A 35 -29.46 -10.39 -2.95
CA ASN A 35 -29.54 -10.64 -1.50
C ASN A 35 -28.28 -11.24 -0.88
N LYS A 36 -27.40 -11.86 -1.69
CA LYS A 36 -26.21 -12.56 -1.16
C LYS A 36 -24.92 -12.10 -1.80
N ILE A 37 -24.90 -11.98 -3.12
CA ILE A 37 -23.66 -11.71 -3.86
C ILE A 37 -23.31 -10.22 -3.72
N LEU A 38 -24.26 -9.33 -4.00
CA LEU A 38 -24.05 -7.88 -3.92
C LEU A 38 -23.61 -7.41 -2.51
N PRO A 39 -24.25 -7.81 -1.40
CA PRO A 39 -23.79 -7.40 -0.07
C PRO A 39 -22.41 -7.95 0.29
N ALA A 40 -22.08 -9.17 -0.14
CA ALA A 40 -20.76 -9.75 0.10
C ALA A 40 -19.67 -8.97 -0.65
N ILE A 41 -19.95 -8.52 -1.87
CA ILE A 41 -19.06 -7.64 -2.64
C ILE A 41 -18.89 -6.29 -1.93
N ASP A 42 -19.99 -5.64 -1.53
CA ASP A 42 -19.91 -4.34 -0.85
C ASP A 42 -19.14 -4.42 0.48
N ILE A 43 -19.23 -5.55 1.20
CA ILE A 43 -18.41 -5.79 2.40
C ILE A 43 -16.95 -5.95 2.00
N ALA A 44 -16.65 -6.75 0.98
CA ALA A 44 -15.28 -6.95 0.50
C ALA A 44 -14.63 -5.61 0.11
N GLU A 45 -15.33 -4.78 -0.67
CA GLU A 45 -14.89 -3.43 -1.06
C GLU A 45 -14.56 -2.55 0.14
N LYS A 46 -15.39 -2.55 1.18
CA LYS A 46 -15.14 -1.77 2.41
C LYS A 46 -13.92 -2.26 3.21
N LEU A 47 -13.47 -3.49 2.97
CA LEU A 47 -12.33 -4.09 3.66
C LEU A 47 -11.04 -4.01 2.85
N ILE A 48 -11.11 -3.68 1.56
CA ILE A 48 -9.94 -3.41 0.73
C ILE A 48 -9.30 -2.13 1.21
N LEU A 49 -8.04 -2.22 1.61
CA LEU A 49 -7.24 -1.08 1.99
C LEU A 49 -6.34 -0.71 0.81
N ASP A 50 -6.67 0.39 0.15
CA ASP A 50 -5.85 0.98 -0.89
C ASP A 50 -5.00 2.13 -0.34
N ILE A 51 -3.78 2.24 -0.87
CA ILE A 51 -2.88 3.34 -0.55
C ILE A 51 -3.16 4.48 -1.51
N ASP A 52 -3.62 5.60 -0.97
CA ASP A 52 -3.66 6.87 -1.69
C ASP A 52 -2.25 7.48 -1.74
N PHE A 53 -1.53 7.19 -2.83
CA PHE A 53 -0.16 7.68 -3.03
C PHE A 53 -0.09 9.20 -3.23
N GLU A 54 -1.14 9.86 -3.72
CA GLU A 54 -1.19 11.32 -3.88
C GLU A 54 -1.27 12.00 -2.51
N ARG A 55 -2.15 11.50 -1.64
CA ARG A 55 -2.24 11.95 -0.25
C ARG A 55 -0.96 11.67 0.53
N LEU A 56 -0.35 10.49 0.34
CA LEU A 56 0.94 10.16 0.95
C LEU A 56 2.03 11.14 0.50
N ALA A 57 2.12 11.45 -0.79
CA ALA A 57 3.10 12.40 -1.32
C ALA A 57 2.92 13.79 -0.71
N SER A 58 1.67 14.28 -0.64
CA SER A 58 1.31 15.57 -0.05
C SER A 58 1.69 15.71 1.43
N LYS A 59 1.72 14.60 2.15
CA LYS A 59 2.20 14.57 3.55
C LYS A 59 3.71 14.53 3.62
N LEU A 60 4.35 13.67 2.82
CA LEU A 60 5.80 13.50 2.82
C LEU A 60 6.56 14.75 2.38
N GLU A 61 6.06 15.52 1.42
CA GLU A 61 6.73 16.74 0.91
C GLU A 61 7.03 17.79 1.98
N LYS A 62 6.32 17.77 3.11
CA LYS A 62 6.58 18.66 4.25
C LYS A 62 7.90 18.33 4.96
N TYR A 63 8.33 17.07 4.89
CA TYR A 63 9.45 16.51 5.65
C TYR A 63 10.62 16.09 4.79
N ILE A 64 10.41 15.78 3.51
CA ILE A 64 11.43 15.20 2.64
C ILE A 64 11.24 15.68 1.19
N ASN A 65 12.34 16.02 0.53
CA ASN A 65 12.41 16.40 -0.87
C ASN A 65 13.21 15.35 -1.66
N ILE A 66 13.00 15.35 -2.98
CA ILE A 66 13.80 14.59 -3.93
C ILE A 66 14.36 15.57 -4.98
N SER A 67 15.66 15.51 -5.26
CA SER A 67 16.28 16.24 -6.35
C SER A 67 15.88 15.65 -7.71
N ARG A 68 16.12 16.37 -8.81
CA ARG A 68 15.80 15.86 -10.17
C ARG A 68 16.59 14.59 -10.52
N ASP A 69 17.75 14.47 -9.92
CA ASP A 69 18.75 13.41 -9.97
C ASP A 69 18.47 12.28 -8.94
N GLY A 70 17.42 12.41 -8.13
CA GLY A 70 16.92 11.35 -7.26
C GLY A 70 17.51 11.35 -5.85
N GLU A 71 18.32 12.36 -5.48
CA GLU A 71 18.84 12.51 -4.13
C GLU A 71 17.73 12.88 -3.15
N ILE A 72 17.76 12.25 -1.98
CA ILE A 72 16.74 12.45 -0.96
C ILE A 72 17.28 13.37 0.12
N VAL A 73 16.54 14.45 0.36
CA VAL A 73 16.94 15.52 1.30
C VAL A 73 15.86 15.67 2.35
N LEU A 74 16.25 15.44 3.62
CA LEU A 74 15.38 15.70 4.76
C LEU A 74 15.26 17.21 5.00
N LYS A 75 14.02 17.68 5.19
CA LYS A 75 13.72 19.08 5.50
C LYS A 75 13.84 19.33 7.00
N PRO A 76 14.02 20.59 7.46
CA PRO A 76 14.16 20.90 8.89
C PRO A 76 12.98 20.41 9.75
N LEU A 77 11.77 20.33 9.20
CA LEU A 77 10.61 19.80 9.93
C LEU A 77 10.80 18.34 10.37
N SER A 78 11.59 17.57 9.62
CA SER A 78 11.93 16.18 9.98
C SER A 78 12.73 16.08 11.27
N ASP A 79 13.41 17.12 11.73
CA ASP A 79 14.20 17.07 12.97
C ASP A 79 13.35 16.94 14.23
N LYS A 80 12.06 17.24 14.14
CA LYS A 80 11.08 16.98 15.19
C LYS A 80 10.68 15.50 15.29
N LEU A 81 11.02 14.69 14.27
CA LEU A 81 10.72 13.28 14.23
C LEU A 81 11.80 12.46 14.93
N SER A 82 11.36 11.40 15.63
CA SER A 82 12.28 10.40 16.15
C SER A 82 13.03 9.70 15.02
N LEU A 83 14.18 9.10 15.32
CA LEU A 83 14.94 8.34 14.32
C LEU A 83 14.13 7.17 13.72
N HIS A 84 13.20 6.59 14.47
CA HIS A 84 12.24 5.60 13.95
C HIS A 84 11.37 6.19 12.85
N ASN A 85 10.77 7.35 13.11
CA ASN A 85 9.89 8.02 12.16
C ASN A 85 10.67 8.52 10.95
N LYS A 86 11.90 9.02 11.13
CA LYS A 86 12.78 9.40 10.01
C LYS A 86 13.12 8.19 9.11
N LEU A 87 13.37 7.02 9.69
CA LEU A 87 13.58 5.78 8.91
C LEU A 87 12.33 5.39 8.11
N LEU A 88 11.16 5.40 8.74
CA LEU A 88 9.90 5.10 8.06
C LEU A 88 9.56 6.14 6.98
N LEU A 89 9.84 7.43 7.23
CA LEU A 89 9.67 8.51 6.25
C LEU A 89 10.49 8.26 4.98
N ILE A 90 11.76 7.89 5.13
CA ILE A 90 12.65 7.57 4.01
C ILE A 90 12.14 6.33 3.25
N LEU A 91 11.78 5.26 3.95
CA LEU A 91 11.29 4.04 3.30
C LEU A 91 9.91 4.25 2.64
N ALA A 92 9.06 5.11 3.18
CA ALA A 92 7.80 5.54 2.56
C ALA A 92 8.07 6.33 1.27
N MET A 93 9.06 7.22 1.29
CA MET A 93 9.50 7.93 0.08
C MET A 93 10.02 6.95 -0.98
N PHE A 94 10.77 5.92 -0.58
CA PHE A 94 11.25 4.92 -1.54
C PHE A 94 10.08 4.12 -2.13
N LYS A 95 9.04 3.85 -1.33
CA LYS A 95 7.82 3.20 -1.83
C LYS A 95 7.08 4.05 -2.86
N LEU A 96 6.98 5.36 -2.65
CA LEU A 96 6.44 6.29 -3.65
C LEU A 96 7.27 6.28 -4.93
N LEU A 97 8.59 6.34 -4.79
CA LEU A 97 9.48 6.36 -5.94
C LEU A 97 9.47 5.05 -6.74
N GLU A 98 9.21 3.92 -6.09
CA GLU A 98 8.93 2.64 -6.75
C GLU A 98 7.62 2.68 -7.53
N PHE A 99 6.57 3.23 -6.94
CA PHE A 99 5.26 3.38 -7.59
C PHE A 99 5.37 4.20 -8.89
N ILE A 100 6.22 5.23 -8.93
CA ILE A 100 6.48 6.03 -10.15
C ILE A 100 7.64 5.52 -11.01
N GLY A 101 8.16 4.31 -10.73
CA GLY A 101 9.18 3.65 -11.55
C GLY A 101 10.58 4.29 -11.53
N LYS A 102 10.93 5.04 -10.48
CA LYS A 102 12.22 5.75 -10.37
C LYS A 102 13.30 4.99 -9.60
N ARG A 103 12.92 4.19 -8.59
CA ARG A 103 13.84 3.35 -7.81
C ARG A 103 13.11 2.20 -7.11
N PRO A 104 13.80 1.14 -6.69
CA PRO A 104 13.24 0.15 -5.79
C PRO A 104 12.84 0.75 -4.43
N SER A 105 11.80 0.18 -3.80
CA SER A 105 11.33 0.59 -2.46
C SER A 105 12.23 0.14 -1.31
N SER A 106 13.29 -0.61 -1.61
CA SER A 106 14.17 -1.21 -0.62
C SER A 106 15.47 -0.41 -0.47
N ALA A 107 16.03 -0.46 0.73
CA ALA A 107 17.22 0.28 1.16
C ALA A 107 18.25 -0.64 1.81
N THR A 108 19.54 -0.35 1.64
CA THR A 108 20.59 -1.03 2.43
C THR A 108 20.83 -0.34 3.77
N LEU A 109 21.45 -1.05 4.73
CA LEU A 109 21.87 -0.45 6.00
C LEU A 109 22.82 0.75 5.78
N SER A 110 23.74 0.64 4.82
CA SER A 110 24.71 1.70 4.51
C SER A 110 24.02 2.94 3.95
N GLU A 111 23.08 2.76 3.02
CA GLU A 111 22.31 3.85 2.44
C GLU A 111 21.50 4.61 3.50
N LEU A 112 20.80 3.89 4.38
CA LEU A 112 20.03 4.49 5.47
C LEU A 112 20.93 5.22 6.48
N SER A 113 22.11 4.66 6.77
CA SER A 113 23.10 5.29 7.65
C SER A 113 23.63 6.60 7.07
N HIS A 114 23.89 6.62 5.76
CA HIS A 114 24.32 7.81 5.03
C HIS A 114 23.24 8.89 5.01
N LEU A 115 22.00 8.55 4.60
CA LEU A 115 20.90 9.50 4.51
C LEU A 115 20.52 10.15 5.85
N LEU A 116 20.67 9.41 6.96
CA LEU A 116 20.34 9.88 8.30
C LEU A 116 21.54 10.44 9.07
N ASN A 117 22.73 10.42 8.47
CA ASN A 117 24.00 10.78 9.14
C ASN A 117 24.14 10.12 10.51
N ALA A 118 23.92 8.80 10.58
CA ALA A 118 23.90 8.04 11.82
C ALA A 118 24.73 6.75 11.68
N SER A 119 25.28 6.27 12.79
CA SER A 119 26.12 5.07 12.78
C SER A 119 25.34 3.83 12.33
N ALA A 120 26.00 2.92 11.61
CA ALA A 120 25.41 1.64 11.20
C ALA A 120 24.88 0.82 12.39
N LYS A 121 25.53 0.91 13.56
CA LYS A 121 25.07 0.27 14.80
C LYS A 121 23.73 0.85 15.25
N THR A 122 23.59 2.17 15.26
CA THR A 122 22.35 2.87 15.63
C THR A 122 21.23 2.51 14.67
N ILE A 123 21.47 2.60 13.36
CA ILE A 123 20.46 2.27 12.36
C ILE A 123 20.07 0.79 12.44
N SER A 124 21.02 -0.14 12.60
CA SER A 124 20.73 -1.57 12.74
C SER A 124 19.86 -1.89 13.95
N SER A 125 20.06 -1.20 15.08
CA SER A 125 19.19 -1.35 16.28
C SER A 125 17.76 -0.95 15.94
N ARG A 126 17.58 0.26 15.39
CA ARG A 126 16.26 0.80 15.04
C ARG A 126 15.54 -0.02 13.97
N LEU A 127 16.26 -0.53 12.97
CA LEU A 127 15.69 -1.44 11.99
C LEU A 127 15.23 -2.76 12.62
N SER A 128 15.94 -3.26 13.62
CA SER A 128 15.54 -4.48 14.34
C SER A 128 14.26 -4.24 15.14
N GLU A 129 14.14 -3.07 15.79
CA GLU A 129 12.93 -2.61 16.50
C GLU A 129 11.74 -2.41 15.53
N LEU A 130 11.92 -1.68 14.43
CA LEU A 130 10.88 -1.49 13.41
C LEU A 130 10.41 -2.82 12.80
N LYS A 131 11.32 -3.76 12.62
CA LYS A 131 10.99 -5.10 12.11
C LYS A 131 10.17 -5.89 13.13
N SER A 132 10.53 -5.86 14.42
CA SER A 132 9.74 -6.56 15.45
C SER A 132 8.35 -5.96 15.62
N MET A 133 8.21 -4.64 15.38
CA MET A 133 6.92 -3.95 15.31
C MET A 133 6.14 -4.23 14.00
N GLY A 134 6.75 -4.91 13.02
CA GLY A 134 6.12 -5.20 11.73
C GLY A 134 5.96 -3.99 10.81
N TYR A 135 6.66 -2.88 11.06
CA TYR A 135 6.63 -1.69 10.21
C TYR A 135 7.55 -1.76 9.01
N ILE A 136 8.54 -2.67 9.04
CA ILE A 136 9.43 -2.92 7.91
C ILE A 136 9.63 -4.42 7.69
N GLU A 137 10.00 -4.76 6.47
CA GLU A 137 10.39 -6.10 6.04
C GLU A 137 11.88 -6.14 5.74
N ARG A 138 12.53 -7.26 6.10
CA ARG A 138 13.93 -7.52 5.76
C ARG A 138 14.00 -8.47 4.58
N ILE A 139 14.57 -8.01 3.47
CA ILE A 139 14.77 -8.78 2.24
C ILE A 139 16.23 -9.27 2.23
N ARG A 140 16.43 -10.55 1.91
CA ARG A 140 17.75 -11.12 1.65
C ARG A 140 17.87 -11.39 0.15
N GLU A 141 18.70 -10.61 -0.52
CA GLU A 141 19.06 -10.82 -1.93
C GLU A 141 20.52 -11.23 -1.99
N ASN A 142 20.78 -12.50 -2.30
CA ASN A 142 22.13 -13.06 -2.30
C ASN A 142 22.86 -12.80 -0.96
N LYS A 143 23.98 -12.07 -1.00
CA LYS A 143 24.76 -11.67 0.18
C LYS A 143 24.34 -10.32 0.76
N ASN A 144 23.39 -9.61 0.13
CA ASN A 144 22.96 -8.28 0.54
C ASN A 144 21.65 -8.33 1.33
N VAL A 145 21.60 -7.49 2.37
CA VAL A 145 20.41 -7.30 3.20
C VAL A 145 19.81 -5.95 2.86
N LYS A 146 18.52 -5.96 2.50
CA LYS A 146 17.75 -4.74 2.25
C LYS A 146 16.53 -4.68 3.16
N TYR A 147 15.98 -3.49 3.31
CA TYR A 147 14.81 -3.20 4.12
C TYR A 147 13.81 -2.39 3.30
N LYS A 148 12.52 -2.71 3.40
CA LYS A 148 11.44 -1.91 2.81
C LYS A 148 10.34 -1.69 3.83
N ILE A 149 9.55 -0.64 3.66
CA ILE A 149 8.39 -0.39 4.51
C ILE A 149 7.29 -1.42 4.25
N SER A 150 6.61 -1.87 5.30
CA SER A 150 5.40 -2.68 5.18
C SER A 150 4.17 -1.79 5.03
N LEU A 151 3.02 -2.37 4.64
CA LEU A 151 1.75 -1.65 4.63
C LEU A 151 1.43 -1.02 5.99
N ARG A 152 1.66 -1.76 7.07
CA ARG A 152 1.46 -1.28 8.45
C ARG A 152 2.37 -0.09 8.78
N GLY A 153 3.64 -0.16 8.35
CA GLY A 153 4.59 0.94 8.53
C GLY A 153 4.17 2.19 7.78
N LEU A 154 3.62 2.02 6.57
CA LEU A 154 3.12 3.11 5.74
C LEU A 154 1.95 3.83 6.40
N LEU A 155 0.95 3.08 6.85
CA LEU A 155 -0.19 3.62 7.59
C LEU A 155 0.23 4.33 8.88
N TYR A 156 1.18 3.73 9.61
CA TYR A 156 1.70 4.32 10.84
C TYR A 156 2.39 5.66 10.59
N ILE A 157 3.29 5.75 9.60
CA ILE A 157 3.99 7.01 9.35
C ILE A 157 3.03 8.06 8.82
N GLU A 158 2.08 7.68 7.96
CA GLU A 158 1.07 8.59 7.41
C GLU A 158 0.17 9.22 8.48
N ASP A 159 -0.11 8.53 9.59
CA ASP A 159 -0.82 9.06 10.76
C ASP A 159 0.03 10.02 11.62
N LYS A 160 1.36 9.90 11.54
CA LYS A 160 2.29 10.64 12.42
C LYS A 160 2.79 11.96 11.80
N ILE A 161 2.52 12.22 10.53
CA ILE A 161 3.02 13.36 9.75
C ILE A 161 1.91 14.19 9.11
#